data_AF-A0A972Y9L3-F1
#
_entry.id   AF-A0A972Y9L3-F1
#
_cell.length_a   1.000
_cell.length_b   1.000
_cell.length_c   1.000
_cell.angle_alpha   90.00
_cell.angle_beta   90.00
_cell.angle_gamma   90.00
#
_symmetry.space_group_name_H-M   'P 1'
#
loop_
_entity.id
_entity.type
_entity.pdbx_description
1 polymer ?
#
loop_
_entity_poly.entity_id
_entity_poly.type
_entity_poly.pdbx_seq_one_letter_code
_entity_poly.pdbx_strand_id
1 'polypeptide(L)'
;MWIFFRSLSNASAKIIATFFMVLVLIMLGVMFVPSAFNGVNDFANYLANLSWVRNPDIGEQGVAVTRVFINESSIFGIVMTLLARIVVELIWWGTGSLWRLANPSEEDPYK
;
A
#
# COMPACT_ATOMS: atom_id res chain seq x y z
N MET A 1 23.02 3.26 18.16
CA MET A 1 23.30 2.79 16.78
C MET A 1 22.53 1.53 16.42
N TRP A 2 22.58 0.45 17.22
CA TRP A 2 21.87 -0.82 16.97
C TRP A 2 20.34 -0.69 16.81
N ILE A 3 19.69 0.15 17.64
CA ILE A 3 18.23 0.39 17.57
C ILE A 3 17.84 1.05 16.23
N PHE A 4 18.70 1.93 15.70
CA PHE A 4 18.47 2.58 14.42
C PHE A 4 18.59 1.58 13.27
N PHE A 5 19.62 0.72 13.26
CA PHE A 5 19.77 -0.36 12.28
C PHE A 5 18.60 -1.36 12.33
N ARG A 6 18.10 -1.70 13.52
CA ARG A 6 16.94 -2.59 13.69
C ARG A 6 15.65 -1.93 13.18
N SER A 7 15.45 -0.64 13.47
CA SER A 7 14.31 0.13 12.96
C SER A 7 14.35 0.25 11.43
N LEU A 8 15.53 0.53 10.88
CA LEU A 8 15.74 0.69 9.44
C LEU A 8 15.60 -0.65 8.70
N SER A 9 16.06 -1.76 9.29
CA SER A 9 15.85 -3.11 8.78
C SER A 9 14.38 -3.54 8.81
N ASN A 10 13.64 -3.21 9.88
CA ASN A 10 12.20 -3.48 9.94
C ASN A 10 11.44 -2.63 8.90
N ALA A 11 11.81 -1.36 8.73
CA ALA A 11 11.20 -0.49 7.73
C ALA A 11 11.48 -0.97 6.30
N SER A 12 12.71 -1.38 5.99
CA SER A 12 13.08 -1.92 4.67
C SER A 12 12.39 -3.26 4.39
N ALA A 13 12.31 -4.15 5.37
CA ALA A 13 11.59 -5.41 5.25
C ALA A 13 10.10 -5.20 4.96
N LYS A 14 9.45 -4.21 5.60
CA LYS A 14 8.06 -3.85 5.31
C LYS A 14 7.87 -3.33 3.90
N ILE A 15 8.81 -2.55 3.36
CA ILE A 15 8.74 -2.05 1.97
C ILE A 15 8.81 -3.23 0.98
N ILE A 16 9.76 -4.15 1.18
CA ILE A 16 9.90 -5.33 0.32
C ILE A 16 8.65 -6.23 0.43
N ALA A 17 8.15 -6.45 1.66
CA ALA A 17 6.93 -7.21 1.87
C ALA A 17 5.71 -6.55 1.21
N THR A 18 5.62 -5.21 1.22
CA THR A 18 4.56 -4.46 0.55
C THR A 18 4.61 -4.67 -0.95
N PHE A 19 5.80 -4.64 -1.56
CA PHE A 19 5.97 -4.88 -2.99
C PHE A 19 5.44 -6.25 -3.42
N PHE A 20 5.82 -7.32 -2.71
CA PHE A 20 5.29 -8.66 -2.99
C PHE A 20 3.79 -8.78 -2.67
N MET A 21 3.32 -8.14 -1.61
CA MET A 21 1.91 -8.18 -1.25
C MET A 21 1.01 -7.50 -2.28
N VAL A 22 1.48 -6.46 -2.99
CA VAL A 22 0.73 -5.89 -4.11
C VAL A 22 0.46 -6.96 -5.18
N LEU A 23 1.48 -7.72 -5.58
CA LEU A 23 1.33 -8.79 -6.58
C LEU A 23 0.35 -9.86 -6.10
N VAL A 24 0.48 -10.30 -4.86
CA VAL A 24 -0.43 -11.28 -4.25
C VAL A 24 -1.86 -10.77 -4.20
N LEU A 25 -2.08 -9.52 -3.79
CA LEU A 25 -3.42 -8.93 -3.73
C LEU A 25 -4.05 -8.75 -5.11
N ILE A 26 -3.26 -8.43 -6.14
CA ILE A 26 -3.75 -8.37 -7.51
C ILE A 26 -4.19 -9.77 -7.97
N MET A 27 -3.37 -10.80 -7.72
CA MET A 27 -3.71 -12.18 -8.08
C MET A 27 -4.95 -12.69 -7.33
N LEU A 28 -5.02 -12.46 -6.03
CA LEU A 28 -6.16 -12.84 -5.20
C LEU A 28 -7.41 -12.03 -5.54
N GLY A 29 -7.26 -10.74 -5.80
CA GLY A 29 -8.36 -9.85 -6.17
C GLY A 29 -9.02 -10.29 -7.49
N VAL A 30 -8.22 -10.60 -8.51
CA VAL A 30 -8.73 -11.09 -9.79
C VAL A 30 -9.39 -12.48 -9.64
N MET A 31 -8.82 -13.36 -8.81
CA MET A 31 -9.29 -14.74 -8.68
C MET A 31 -10.53 -14.90 -7.79
N PHE A 32 -10.60 -14.17 -6.67
CA PHE A 32 -11.62 -14.40 -5.64
C PHE A 32 -12.65 -13.26 -5.54
N VAL A 33 -12.27 -12.03 -5.85
CA VAL A 33 -13.16 -10.85 -5.67
C VAL A 33 -13.03 -9.87 -6.85
N PRO A 34 -13.36 -10.29 -8.08
CA PRO A 34 -13.21 -9.46 -9.27
C PRO A 34 -14.07 -8.19 -9.21
N SER A 35 -15.19 -8.19 -8.49
CA SER A 35 -16.03 -7.02 -8.27
C SER A 35 -15.30 -5.90 -7.51
N ALA A 36 -14.53 -6.23 -6.48
CA ALA A 36 -13.75 -5.25 -5.72
C ALA A 36 -12.58 -4.72 -6.57
N PHE A 37 -11.94 -5.59 -7.34
CA PHE A 37 -10.88 -5.19 -8.28
C PHE A 37 -11.39 -4.19 -9.32
N ASN A 38 -12.56 -4.48 -9.91
CA ASN A 38 -13.23 -3.58 -10.84
C ASN A 38 -13.61 -2.27 -10.17
N GLY A 39 -14.07 -2.28 -8.92
CA GLY A 39 -14.36 -1.06 -8.17
C GLY A 39 -13.13 -0.17 -7.92
N VAL A 40 -11.96 -0.78 -7.65
CA VAL A 40 -10.70 -0.03 -7.54
C VAL A 40 -10.29 0.54 -8.90
N ASN A 41 -10.51 -0.20 -9.99
CA ASN A 41 -10.23 0.28 -11.33
C ASN A 41 -11.17 1.43 -11.75
N ASP A 42 -12.46 1.32 -11.47
CA ASP A 42 -13.45 2.37 -11.72
C ASP A 42 -13.14 3.63 -10.89
N PHE A 43 -12.66 3.46 -9.66
CA PHE A 43 -12.18 4.57 -8.83
C PHE A 43 -10.94 5.25 -9.42
N ALA A 44 -9.98 4.48 -9.94
CA ALA A 44 -8.82 5.03 -10.63
C ALA A 44 -9.22 5.81 -11.90
N ASN A 45 -10.18 5.28 -12.66
CA ASN A 45 -10.79 5.95 -13.81
C ASN A 45 -11.51 7.25 -13.44
N TYR A 46 -12.26 7.24 -12.35
CA TYR A 46 -12.94 8.43 -11.84
C TYR A 46 -11.94 9.53 -11.45
N LEU A 47 -10.85 9.16 -10.76
CA LEU A 47 -9.77 10.08 -10.40
C LEU A 47 -9.01 10.62 -11.61
N ALA A 48 -8.72 9.77 -12.60
CA ALA A 48 -8.04 10.20 -13.83
C ALA A 48 -8.90 11.16 -14.67
N ASN A 49 -10.23 11.02 -14.63
CA ASN A 49 -11.16 11.85 -15.40
C ASN A 49 -11.66 13.11 -14.68
N LEU A 50 -11.23 13.36 -13.43
CA LEU A 50 -11.58 14.59 -12.72
C LEU A 50 -11.07 15.81 -13.48
N SER A 51 -11.95 16.79 -13.70
CA SER A 51 -11.73 17.93 -14.60
C SER A 51 -10.48 18.76 -14.28
N TRP A 52 -10.20 18.96 -12.99
CA TRP A 52 -9.03 19.65 -12.45
C TRP A 52 -7.71 18.86 -12.59
N VAL A 53 -7.79 17.54 -12.71
CA VAL A 53 -6.65 16.63 -12.92
C VAL A 53 -6.34 16.50 -14.41
N ARG A 54 -7.37 16.48 -15.25
CA ARG A 54 -7.25 16.34 -16.71
C ARG A 54 -6.95 17.66 -17.42
N ASN A 55 -7.40 18.79 -16.89
CA ASN A 55 -7.13 20.14 -17.40
C ASN A 55 -6.68 21.07 -16.27
N PRO A 56 -5.50 20.83 -15.67
CA PRO A 56 -4.93 21.80 -14.75
C PRO A 56 -4.61 23.10 -15.52
N ASP A 57 -4.83 24.26 -14.88
CA ASP A 57 -4.54 25.59 -15.46
C ASP A 57 -3.03 25.86 -15.46
N ILE A 58 -2.34 25.15 -16.34
CA ILE A 58 -0.90 25.23 -16.59
C ILE A 58 -0.71 25.28 -18.11
N GLY A 59 0.42 25.82 -18.58
CA GLY A 59 0.71 25.90 -20.02
C GLY A 59 0.55 24.53 -20.72
N GLU A 60 0.18 24.53 -22.01
CA GLU A 60 -0.23 23.31 -22.75
C GLU A 60 0.74 22.12 -22.63
N GLN A 61 2.06 22.38 -22.54
CA GLN A 61 3.06 21.34 -22.28
C GLN A 61 2.97 20.73 -20.88
N GLY A 62 2.69 21.54 -19.86
CA GLY A 62 2.47 21.08 -18.48
C GLY A 62 1.25 20.19 -18.37
N VAL A 63 0.16 20.54 -19.06
CA VAL A 63 -1.06 19.72 -19.12
C VAL A 63 -0.80 18.36 -19.76
N ALA A 64 -0.05 18.32 -20.86
CA ALA A 64 0.30 17.08 -21.54
C ALA A 64 1.10 16.14 -20.63
N VAL A 65 2.08 16.67 -19.90
CA VAL A 65 2.91 15.90 -18.96
C VAL A 65 2.07 15.40 -17.78
N THR A 66 1.22 16.24 -17.18
CA THR A 66 0.36 15.84 -16.07
C THR A 66 -0.60 14.72 -16.46
N ARG A 67 -1.15 14.71 -17.68
CA ARG A 67 -2.00 13.61 -18.16
C ARG A 67 -1.26 12.29 -18.35
N VAL A 68 0.04 12.33 -18.69
CA VAL A 68 0.85 11.11 -18.82
C VAL A 68 1.19 10.53 -17.45
N PHE A 69 1.50 11.38 -16.47
CA PHE A 69 1.81 10.92 -15.11
C PHE A 69 0.56 10.48 -14.35
N ILE A 70 -0.53 11.25 -14.46
CA ILE A 70 -1.81 10.96 -13.83
C ILE A 70 -2.68 10.19 -14.82
N ASN A 71 -2.30 8.94 -15.03
CA ASN A 71 -3.04 7.95 -15.80
C ASN A 71 -3.76 6.98 -14.85
N GLU A 72 -4.82 6.34 -15.34
CA GLU A 72 -5.60 5.29 -14.67
C GLU A 72 -4.68 4.22 -14.07
N SER A 73 -3.70 3.73 -14.86
CA SER A 73 -2.76 2.70 -14.42
C SER A 73 -1.85 3.15 -13.28
N SER A 74 -1.38 4.41 -13.30
CA SER A 74 -0.56 4.98 -12.23
C SER A 74 -1.37 5.10 -10.93
N ILE A 75 -2.59 5.64 -11.02
CA ILE A 75 -3.48 5.80 -9.84
C ILE A 75 -3.84 4.42 -9.29
N PHE A 76 -4.21 3.48 -10.15
CA PHE A 76 -4.51 2.11 -9.76
C PHE A 76 -3.33 1.47 -9.01
N GLY A 77 -2.12 1.58 -9.54
CA GLY A 77 -0.90 1.08 -8.89
C GLY A 77 -0.66 1.71 -7.52
N ILE A 78 -0.87 3.03 -7.38
CA ILE A 78 -0.76 3.74 -6.11
C ILE A 78 -1.80 3.23 -5.11
N VAL A 79 -3.06 3.12 -5.50
CA VAL A 79 -4.14 2.65 -4.63
C VAL A 79 -3.89 1.21 -4.17
N MET A 80 -3.49 0.32 -5.09
CA MET A 80 -3.14 -1.06 -4.74
C MET A 80 -1.94 -1.14 -3.79
N THR A 81 -0.96 -0.26 -3.95
CA THR A 81 0.20 -0.18 -3.04
C THR A 81 -0.21 0.30 -1.64
N LEU A 82 -1.12 1.27 -1.54
CA LEU A 82 -1.65 1.73 -0.27
C LEU A 82 -2.45 0.63 0.44
N LEU A 83 -3.31 -0.09 -0.28
CA LEU A 83 -4.06 -1.23 0.26
C LEU A 83 -3.12 -2.34 0.74
N ALA A 84 -2.11 -2.69 -0.06
CA ALA A 84 -1.11 -3.68 0.33
C ALA A 84 -0.35 -3.26 1.60
N ARG A 85 -0.05 -1.97 1.74
CA ARG A 85 0.65 -1.45 2.91
C ARG A 85 -0.18 -1.59 4.18
N ILE A 86 -1.48 -1.31 4.09
CA ILE A 86 -2.42 -1.52 5.21
C ILE A 86 -2.42 -3.00 5.62
N VAL A 87 -2.52 -3.91 4.64
CA VAL A 87 -2.53 -5.36 4.91
C VAL A 87 -1.22 -5.82 5.57
N VAL A 88 -0.07 -5.40 5.05
CA VAL A 88 1.24 -5.74 5.64
C VAL A 88 1.36 -5.21 7.07
N GLU A 89 0.87 -4.00 7.33
CA GLU A 89 0.90 -3.39 8.65
C GLU A 89 -0.01 -4.13 9.64
N LEU A 90 -1.19 -4.56 9.20
CA LEU A 90 -2.09 -5.39 9.98
C LEU A 90 -1.49 -6.77 10.28
N ILE A 91 -0.86 -7.43 9.30
CA ILE A 91 -0.17 -8.72 9.50
C ILE A 91 0.99 -8.56 10.48
N TRP A 92 1.78 -7.49 10.35
CA TRP A 92 2.89 -7.20 11.25
C TRP A 92 2.40 -6.99 12.68
N TRP A 93 1.34 -6.19 12.85
CA TRP A 93 0.74 -5.94 14.15
C TRP A 93 0.11 -7.20 14.76
N GLY A 94 -0.59 -8.01 13.95
CA GLY A 94 -1.16 -9.29 14.35
C GLY A 94 -0.09 -10.28 14.79
N THR A 95 0.95 -10.46 14.00
CA THR A 95 2.10 -11.34 14.33
C THR A 95 2.79 -10.88 15.62
N GLY A 96 3.00 -9.56 15.79
CA GLY A 96 3.60 -9.02 17.01
C GLY A 96 2.74 -9.24 18.25
N SER A 97 1.42 -9.15 18.12
CA SER A 97 0.47 -9.39 19.21
C SER A 97 0.38 -10.88 19.56
N LEU A 98 0.33 -11.76 18.56
CA LEU A 98 0.33 -13.22 18.74
C LEU A 98 1.66 -13.71 19.35
N TRP A 99 2.79 -13.15 18.95
CA TRP A 99 4.09 -13.46 19.54
C TRP A 99 4.13 -13.12 21.03
N ARG A 100 3.55 -11.99 21.44
CA ARG A 100 3.45 -11.61 22.86
C ARG A 100 2.51 -12.52 23.64
N LEU A 101 1.47 -13.04 23.00
CA LEU A 101 0.54 -13.98 23.62
C LEU A 101 1.16 -15.38 23.78
N ALA A 102 1.91 -15.84 22.77
CA ALA A 102 2.57 -17.15 22.78
C ALA A 102 3.86 -17.17 23.61
N ASN A 103 4.56 -16.04 23.68
CA ASN A 103 5.77 -15.83 24.46
C ASN A 103 5.55 -14.67 25.45
N PRO A 104 4.76 -14.89 26.53
CA PRO A 104 4.66 -13.92 27.60
C PRO A 104 6.07 -13.67 28.16
N SER A 105 6.46 -12.41 28.32
CA SER A 105 7.75 -12.06 28.91
C SER A 105 7.79 -12.56 30.35
N GLU A 106 8.72 -13.46 30.68
CA GLU A 106 9.13 -13.77 32.06
C GLU A 106 9.90 -12.57 32.65
N GLU A 107 9.24 -11.43 32.80
CA GLU A 107 9.73 -10.35 33.65
C GLU A 107 8.52 -9.77 34.39
N ASP A 108 8.08 -10.51 35.41
CA ASP A 108 7.43 -9.93 36.57
C ASP A 108 8.55 -9.73 37.61
N PRO A 109 9.10 -8.51 37.81
CA PRO A 109 10.10 -8.26 38.84
C PRO A 109 9.51 -8.28 40.26
N TYR A 110 8.21 -8.59 40.41
CA TYR A 110 7.47 -8.60 41.68
C TYR A 110 6.65 -9.88 41.91
N LYS A 111 7.23 -11.05 41.57
CA LYS A 111 6.83 -12.34 42.16
C LYS A 111 8.03 -13.11 42.67
#